data_AF-A0A926XDI1-F1
#
_entry.id   AF-A0A926XDI1-F1
#
_cell.length_a   1.000
_cell.length_b   1.000
_cell.length_c   1.000
_cell.angle_alpha   90.00
_cell.angle_beta   90.00
_cell.angle_gamma   90.00
#
_symmetry.space_group_name_H-M   'P 1'
#
loop_
_entity.id
_entity.type
_entity.pdbx_description
1 polymer ?
#
loop_
_entity_poly.entity_id
_entity_poly.type
_entity_poly.pdbx_seq_one_letter_code
_entity_poly.pdbx_strand_id
1 'polypeptide(L)' 'MNTQLVESLVQVILSLSPDERSLLEEKLFSNIPYPSTLELAHLVQSGGAFDFLHNEPDIYTLEDGEAI' A
#
# COMPACT_ATOMS: atom_id res chain seq x y z
N MET A 1 -27.32 -19.04 -3.61
CA MET A 1 -26.15 -18.84 -4.49
C MET A 1 -26.66 -18.45 -5.86
N ASN A 2 -26.27 -17.30 -6.41
CA ASN A 2 -26.75 -16.86 -7.72
C ASN A 2 -25.83 -17.45 -8.81
N THR A 3 -26.10 -18.71 -9.19
CA THR A 3 -25.25 -19.48 -10.12
C THR A 3 -25.25 -18.90 -11.53
N GLN A 4 -26.37 -18.34 -11.97
CA GLN A 4 -26.51 -17.70 -13.28
C GLN A 4 -25.58 -16.48 -13.42
N LEU A 5 -25.44 -15.68 -12.36
CA LEU A 5 -24.52 -14.53 -12.36
C LEU A 5 -23.06 -14.99 -12.47
N VAL A 6 -22.70 -16.05 -11.77
CA VAL A 6 -21.33 -16.60 -11.78
C VAL A 6 -21.00 -17.15 -13.18
N GLU A 7 -21.89 -17.90 -13.79
CA GLU A 7 -21.69 -18.45 -15.14
C GLU A 7 -21.54 -17.35 -16.20
N SER A 8 -22.38 -16.31 -16.12
CA SER A 8 -22.28 -15.13 -17.00
C SER A 8 -20.92 -14.44 -16.86
N LEU A 9 -20.44 -14.26 -15.63
CA LEU A 9 -19.15 -13.62 -15.38
C LEU A 9 -17.98 -14.46 -15.92
N VAL A 10 -18.02 -15.78 -15.73
CA VAL A 10 -17.01 -16.71 -16.28
C VAL A 10 -16.98 -16.62 -17.81
N GLN A 11 -18.14 -16.57 -18.46
CA GLN A 11 -18.22 -16.46 -19.92
C GLN A 11 -17.62 -15.15 -20.44
N VAL A 12 -17.86 -14.03 -19.73
CA VAL A 12 -17.24 -12.74 -20.06
C VAL A 12 -15.71 -12.81 -19.90
N ILE A 13 -15.21 -13.34 -18.79
CA ILE A 13 -13.76 -13.48 -18.54
C ILE A 13 -13.09 -14.34 -19.62
N LEU A 14 -13.76 -15.41 -20.07
CA LEU A 14 -13.25 -16.28 -21.12
C LEU A 14 -13.26 -15.63 -22.52
N SER A 15 -14.07 -14.59 -22.74
CA SER A 15 -14.07 -13.84 -24.00
C SER A 15 -12.96 -12.78 -24.12
N LEU A 16 -12.33 -12.43 -23.00
CA LEU A 16 -11.25 -11.43 -22.96
C LEU A 16 -9.97 -11.97 -23.62
N SER A 17 -9.23 -11.06 -24.26
CA SER A 17 -7.88 -11.30 -24.76
C SER A 17 -6.87 -11.54 -23.62
N PRO A 18 -5.68 -12.10 -23.90
CA PRO A 18 -4.66 -12.33 -22.88
C PRO A 18 -4.27 -11.06 -22.10
N ASP A 19 -4.14 -9.93 -22.79
CA ASP A 19 -3.77 -8.65 -22.18
C ASP A 19 -4.88 -8.12 -21.25
N GLU A 20 -6.14 -8.23 -21.67
CA GLU A 20 -7.30 -7.83 -20.87
C GLU A 20 -7.49 -8.72 -19.65
N ARG A 21 -7.21 -10.03 -19.76
CA ARG A 21 -7.20 -10.94 -18.61
C ARG A 21 -6.10 -10.59 -17.62
N SER A 22 -4.91 -10.23 -18.11
CA SER A 22 -3.81 -9.79 -17.24
C SER A 22 -4.16 -8.51 -16.48
N LEU A 23 -4.82 -7.55 -17.13
CA LEU A 23 -5.32 -6.33 -16.47
C LEU A 23 -6.44 -6.62 -15.46
N LEU A 24 -7.31 -7.58 -15.76
CA LEU A 24 -8.36 -8.02 -14.85
C LEU A 24 -7.77 -8.69 -13.59
N GLU A 25 -6.77 -9.55 -13.77
CA GLU A 25 -6.04 -10.19 -12.67
C GLU A 25 -5.35 -9.14 -11.80
N GLU A 26 -4.69 -8.15 -12.40
CA GLU A 26 -4.13 -7.01 -11.68
C GLU A 26 -5.23 -6.32 -10.87
N LYS A 27 -6.39 -5.98 -11.45
CA LYS A 27 -7.44 -5.27 -10.70
C LYS A 27 -8.12 -6.10 -9.60
N LEU A 28 -8.30 -7.40 -9.81
CA LEU A 28 -8.96 -8.29 -8.85
C LEU A 28 -8.03 -8.75 -7.73
N PHE A 29 -6.74 -8.94 -8.04
CA PHE A 29 -5.75 -9.50 -7.12
C PHE A 29 -4.70 -8.48 -6.66
N SER A 30 -4.70 -7.25 -7.17
CA SER A 30 -3.99 -6.12 -6.55
C SER A 30 -4.72 -5.66 -5.28
N ASN A 31 -4.91 -6.58 -4.34
CA ASN A 31 -4.79 -6.24 -2.94
C ASN A 31 -3.29 -6.09 -2.66
N ILE A 32 -2.68 -5.03 -3.19
CA ILE A 32 -1.46 -4.53 -2.57
C ILE A 32 -1.99 -3.92 -1.25
N PRO A 33 -1.74 -4.55 -0.09
CA PRO A 33 -2.15 -3.94 1.16
C PRO A 33 -1.48 -2.57 1.19
N TYR A 34 -2.27 -1.53 1.34
CA TYR A 34 -1.71 -0.21 1.61
C TYR A 34 -0.84 -0.37 2.86
N PRO A 35 0.43 0.05 2.83
CA PRO A 35 1.31 -0.10 3.98
C PRO A 35 0.63 0.53 5.18
N SER A 36 0.62 -0.19 6.29
CA SER A 36 0.09 0.32 7.54
C SER A 36 0.81 1.61 7.93
N THR A 37 0.15 2.45 8.73
CA THR A 37 0.77 3.66 9.27
C THR A 37 2.10 3.35 9.98
N LEU A 38 2.21 2.16 10.60
CA LEU A 38 3.43 1.69 11.26
C LEU A 38 4.56 1.39 10.25
N GLU A 39 4.25 0.71 9.15
CA GLU A 39 5.24 0.43 8.08
C GLU A 39 5.71 1.71 7.40
N LEU A 40 4.78 2.65 7.18
CA LEU A 40 5.12 3.97 6.68
C LEU A 40 6.02 4.74 7.65
N ALA A 41 5.71 4.74 8.96
CA ALA A 41 6.54 5.37 9.97
C ALA A 41 7.95 4.77 10.03
N HIS A 42 8.07 3.44 9.97
CA HIS A 42 9.36 2.75 9.91
C HIS A 42 10.16 3.12 8.64
N LEU A 43 9.49 3.22 7.50
CA LEU A 43 10.15 3.63 6.25
C LEU A 43 10.68 5.06 6.34
N VAL A 44 9.89 5.99 6.87
CA VAL A 44 10.30 7.39 7.06
C VAL A 44 11.47 7.49 8.05
N GLN A 45 11.42 6.73 9.16
CA GLN A 45 12.50 6.68 10.15
C GLN A 45 13.81 6.09 9.58
N SER A 46 13.73 4.96 8.88
CA SER A 46 14.90 4.29 8.28
C SER A 46 15.44 4.99 7.03
N GLY A 47 14.59 5.74 6.33
CA GLY A 47 14.94 6.47 5.12
C GLY A 47 15.62 7.81 5.37
N GLY A 48 15.90 8.16 6.62
CA GLY A 48 16.62 9.39 6.96
C GLY A 48 15.80 10.67 6.73
N ALA A 49 14.48 10.57 6.59
CA ALA A 49 13.61 11.73 6.43
C ALA A 49 13.66 12.67 7.64
N PHE A 50 14.10 12.16 8.79
CA PHE A 50 14.33 12.91 10.02
C PHE A 50 15.82 13.24 10.27
N ASP A 51 16.72 12.97 9.33
CA ASP A 51 18.15 13.24 9.51
C ASP A 51 18.45 14.74 9.69
N PHE A 52 17.59 15.61 9.16
CA PHE A 52 17.68 17.05 9.37
C PHE A 52 17.56 17.45 10.85
N LEU A 53 16.81 16.69 11.65
CA LEU A 53 16.66 16.94 13.10
C LEU A 53 17.99 16.74 13.84
N HIS A 54 18.92 15.93 13.32
CA HIS A 54 20.25 15.77 13.93
C HIS A 54 21.12 17.02 13.76
N ASN A 55 20.81 17.87 12.78
CA ASN A 55 21.53 19.10 12.50
C ASN A 55 20.85 20.34 13.12
N GLU A 56 19.71 20.16 13.78
CA GLU A 56 19.03 21.22 14.53
C GLU A 56 19.33 21.03 16.02
N PRO A 57 20.12 21.93 16.64
CA PRO A 57 20.35 21.86 18.07
C PRO A 57 19.07 22.32 18.79
N ASP A 58 18.47 21.38 19.51
CA ASP A 58 17.61 21.57 20.68
C ASP A 58 16.26 22.28 20.46
N ILE A 59 15.30 21.58 19.85
CA ILE A 59 13.86 21.88 20.09
C ILE A 59 13.11 20.67 20.67
N TYR A 60 13.50 19.43 20.35
CA TYR A 60 12.87 18.23 20.91
C TYR A 60 13.88 17.11 21.14
N THR A 61 13.75 16.37 22.24
CA THR A 61 14.46 15.10 22.44
C THR A 61 13.71 13.97 21.73
N LEU A 62 14.42 13.21 20.88
CA LEU A 62 13.83 12.07 20.14
C LEU A 62 13.40 10.90 21.05
N GLU A 63 13.80 10.90 22.33
CA GLU A 63 13.47 9.86 23.31
C GLU A 63 12.05 10.01 23.89
N ASP A 64 11.57 11.24 24.09
CA ASP A 64 10.29 11.53 24.75
C ASP A 64 9.41 12.55 24.01
N GLY A 65 9.93 13.23 22.99
CA GLY A 65 9.20 14.24 22.22
C GLY A 65 8.93 15.53 22.99
N GLU A 66 9.56 15.71 24.15
CA GLU A 66 9.43 16.92 24.96
C GLU A 66 10.46 17.97 24.51
N ALA A 67 10.10 19.24 24.70
CA ALA A 67 11.02 20.34 24.47
C ALA A 67 12.00 20.47 25.65
N ILE A 68 13.25 20.82 25.36
CA ILE A 68 14.27 21.13 26.38
C ILE A 68 13.95 22.48 27.05
#